data_AF-A0A7V2UM23-F1
#
_entry.id   AF-A0A7V2UM23-F1
#
_cell.length_a   1.000
_cell.length_b   1.000
_cell.length_c   1.000
_cell.angle_alpha   90.00
_cell.angle_beta   90.00
_cell.angle_gamma   90.00
#
_symmetry.space_group_name_H-M   'P 1'
#
loop_
_entity.id
_entity.type
_entity.pdbx_description
1 polymer ?
#
loop_
_entity_poly.entity_id
_entity_poly.type
_entity_poly.pdbx_seq_one_letter_code
_entity_poly.pdbx_strand_id
1 'polypeptide(L)' 'HHFTRLFDKHNEIDQQIKNMEARIASGTHEEIESLKKEKLQLKDELYAILKKAATA' A
#
# COMPACT_ATOMS: atom_id res chain seq x y z
N HIS A 1 17.03 -0.23 5.51
CA HIS A 1 16.20 0.98 5.31
C HIS A 1 15.17 0.89 4.16
N HIS A 2 15.22 -0.10 3.26
CA HIS A 2 14.29 -0.20 2.13
C HIS A 2 12.91 -0.78 2.49
N PHE A 3 12.86 -1.79 3.38
CA PHE A 3 11.61 -2.40 3.84
C PHE A 3 10.72 -1.41 4.59
N THR A 4 11.28 -0.68 5.56
CA THR A 4 10.54 0.29 6.38
C THR A 4 9.84 1.35 5.54
N ARG A 5 10.52 1.92 4.53
CA ARG A 5 9.91 2.90 3.62
C ARG A 5 8.72 2.35 2.84
N LEU A 6 8.83 1.12 2.33
CA LEU A 6 7.73 0.47 1.61
C LEU A 6 6.57 0.13 2.53
N PHE A 7 6.88 -0.30 3.76
CA PHE A 7 5.88 -0.59 4.77
C PHE A 7 5.12 0.67 5.20
N ASP A 8 5.82 1.77 5.44
CA ASP A 8 5.23 3.07 5.77
C ASP A 8 4.32 3.54 4.63
N LYS A 9 4.78 3.46 3.38
CA LYS A 9 3.98 3.83 2.21
C LYS A 9 2.73 2.94 2.06
N HIS A 10 2.87 1.63 2.28
CA HIS A 10 1.72 0.72 2.26
C HIS A 10 0.68 1.09 3.32
N ASN A 11 1.13 1.44 4.54
CA ASN A 11 0.25 1.87 5.61
C ASN A 11 -0.45 3.20 5.30
N GLU A 12 0.27 4.16 4.70
CA GLU A 12 -0.30 5.43 4.30
C GLU A 12 -1.42 5.25 3.27
N ILE A 13 -1.20 4.40 2.26
CA ILE A 13 -2.22 4.09 1.24
C ILE A 13 -3.41 3.37 1.86
N ASP A 14 -3.19 2.41 2.75
CA ASP A 14 -4.28 1.72 3.47
C ASP A 14 -5.14 2.70 4.27
N GLN A 15 -4.50 3.66 4.94
CA GLN A 15 -5.18 4.71 5.69
C GLN A 15 -5.97 5.65 4.77
N GLN A 16 -5.40 6.05 3.63
CA GLN A 16 -6.11 6.86 2.63
C GLN A 16 -7.35 6.15 2.10
N ILE A 17 -7.24 4.87 1.74
CA ILE A 17 -8.38 4.05 1.28
C ILE A 17 -9.47 4.01 2.36
N LYS A 18 -9.12 3.73 3.61
CA LYS A 18 -10.09 3.72 4.73
C LYS A 18 -10.78 5.06 4.91
N ASN A 19 -10.04 6.16 4.83
CA ASN A 19 -10.61 7.51 4.96
C ASN A 19 -11.58 7.83 3.81
N MET A 20 -11.26 7.41 2.58
CA MET A 20 -12.13 7.59 1.42
C MET A 20 -13.36 6.66 1.48
N GLU A 21 -13.20 5.39 1.87
CA GLU A 21 -14.30 4.44 2.04
C GLU A 21 -15.26 4.85 3.17
N ALA A 22 -14.73 5.43 4.25
CA ALA A 22 -15.53 6.00 5.33
C ALA A 22 -16.23 7.32 4.95
N ARG A 23 -16.08 7.81 3.71
CA ARG A 23 -16.55 9.11 3.22
C ARG A 23 -16.05 10.29 4.07
N ILE A 24 -14.95 10.12 4.77
CA ILE A 24 -14.28 11.17 5.55
C ILE A 24 -13.54 12.11 4.59
N ALA A 25 -13.01 11.57 3.49
CA ALA A 25 -12.39 12.31 2.41
C ALA A 25 -13.22 12.19 1.12
N SER A 26 -13.30 13.28 0.34
CA SER A 26 -13.84 13.26 -1.02
C SER A 26 -12.87 12.50 -1.92
N GLY A 27 -13.10 11.21 -2.11
CA GLY A 27 -12.38 10.37 -3.05
C GLY A 27 -13.33 9.81 -4.08
N THR A 28 -12.93 9.85 -5.36
CA THR A 28 -13.70 9.18 -6.41
C THR A 28 -13.47 7.66 -6.36
N HIS A 29 -14.41 6.89 -6.91
CA HIS A 29 -14.24 5.43 -7.00
C HIS A 29 -12.96 5.05 -7.77
N GLU A 30 -12.61 5.83 -8.80
CA GLU A 30 -11.39 5.64 -9.58
C GLU A 30 -10.12 5.85 -8.76
N GLU A 31 -10.09 6.84 -7.87
CA GLU A 31 -8.96 7.05 -6.97
C GLU A 31 -8.80 5.91 -5.96
N ILE A 32 -9.90 5.42 -5.38
CA ILE A 32 -9.88 4.26 -4.48
C ILE A 32 -9.31 3.03 -5.20
N GLU A 33 -9.74 2.78 -6.44
CA GLU A 33 -9.24 1.67 -7.25
C GLU A 33 -7.75 1.83 -7.61
N SER A 34 -7.31 3.06 -7.90
CA SER A 34 -5.89 3.37 -8.11
C SER A 34 -5.05 3.09 -6.86
N LEU A 35 -5.50 3.57 -5.69
CA LEU A 35 -4.84 3.33 -4.42
C LEU A 35 -4.81 1.84 -4.06
N LYS A 36 -5.88 1.09 -4.33
CA LYS A 36 -5.92 -0.37 -4.13
C LYS A 36 -4.88 -1.09 -5.00
N LYS A 37 -4.71 -0.67 -6.25
CA LYS A 37 -3.66 -1.20 -7.14
C LYS A 37 -2.27 -0.88 -6.61
N GLU A 38 -2.03 0.36 -6.19
CA GLU A 38 -0.72 0.75 -5.64
C GLU A 38 -0.40 0.00 -4.34
N LYS A 39 -1.40 -0.20 -3.46
CA LYS A 39 -1.27 -1.04 -2.27
C LYS A 39 -0.87 -2.48 -2.62
N LEU A 40 -1.46 -3.06 -3.66
CA LEU A 40 -1.12 -4.40 -4.14
C LEU A 40 0.33 -4.47 -4.61
N GLN A 41 0.79 -3.49 -5.39
CA GLN A 41 2.18 -3.42 -5.86
C GLN A 41 3.17 -3.33 -4.70
N LEU A 42 2.90 -2.49 -3.69
CA LEU A 42 3.76 -2.40 -2.51
C LEU A 42 3.82 -3.70 -1.73
N LYS A 43 2.69 -4.43 -1.63
CA LYS A 43 2.66 -5.76 -1.02
C LYS A 43 3.55 -6.74 -1.78
N ASP A 44 3.52 -6.73 -3.11
CA ASP A 44 4.35 -7.59 -3.95
C ASP A 44 5.85 -7.25 -3.81
N GLU A 45 6.21 -5.97 -3.71
CA GLU A 45 7.58 -5.53 -3.44
C GLU A 45 8.05 -5.95 -2.04
N LEU A 46 7.22 -5.78 -1.01
CA LEU A 46 7.50 -6.26 0.35
C LEU A 46 7.70 -7.78 0.36
N TYR A 47 6.84 -8.52 -0.35
CA TYR A 47 6.97 -9.97 -0.49
C TYR A 47 8.26 -10.38 -1.20
N ALA A 48 8.65 -9.67 -2.26
CA ALA A 48 9.92 -9.91 -2.96
C ALA A 48 11.13 -9.68 -2.04
N ILE A 49 11.10 -8.64 -1.20
CA ILE A 49 12.16 -8.38 -0.21
C ILE A 49 12.21 -9.49 0.84
N LEU A 50 11.07 -9.89 1.40
CA LEU A 50 11.00 -10.99 2.37
C LEU A 50 11.50 -12.30 1.77
N LYS A 51 11.11 -12.61 0.53
CA LYS A 51 11.57 -13.81 -0.16
C LYS A 51 13.08 -13.79 -0.39
N LYS A 52 13.64 -12.66 -0.83
CA LYS A 52 15.10 -12.48 -0.99
C LYS A 52 15.83 -12.65 0.34
N ALA A 53 15.31 -12.06 1.41
CA ALA A 53 15.88 -12.18 2.75
C ALA A 53 15.79 -13.61 3.31
N ALA A 54 14.74 -14.36 2.97
CA ALA A 54 14.57 -15.75 3.39
C ALA A 54 15.47 -16.74 2.63
N THR A 55 15.94 -16.37 1.43
CA THR A 55 16.87 -17.16 0.61
C THR A 55 18.34 -16.79 0.78
N ALA A 56 18.65 -15.78 1.60
CA ALA A 56 20.01 -15.32 1.91
C ALA A 56 20.49 -15.93 3.23
#